data_AF-A0A0N0YFG4-F1
#
_entry.id   AF-A0A0N0YFG4-F1
#
_cell.length_a   1.000
_cell.length_b   1.000
_cell.length_c   1.000
_cell.angle_alpha   90.00
_cell.angle_beta   90.00
_cell.angle_gamma   90.00
#
_symmetry.space_group_name_H-M   'P 1'
#
loop_
_entity.id
_entity.type
_entity.pdbx_description
1 polymer ?
#
loop_
_entity_poly.entity_id
_entity_poly.type
_entity_poly.pdbx_seq_one_letter_code
_entity_poly.pdbx_strand_id
1 'polypeptide(L)'
;MRFHSLPESKRYAEDESEYAVLLGRYNTVLDELFAGGDVYVITSVWTTEAEVPPFQPDAGYWQSLVVEDDPDPEFRTYCHLFAARRPWRHGCLDELLRDIADDKAAGVFVTDTRMRRIHYPYDGGADVFLPTPEERDRTRDRHSHWLSGSPSGL
;
A
#
# COMPACT_ATOMS: atom_id res chain seq x y z
N MET A 1 11.28 2.14 4.51
CA MET A 1 11.25 2.12 5.99
C MET A 1 9.89 1.61 6.41
N ARG A 2 9.77 0.97 7.57
CA ARG A 2 8.54 0.28 7.98
C ARG A 2 7.87 1.00 9.15
N PHE A 3 6.55 1.12 9.11
CA PHE A 3 5.72 1.54 10.25
C PHE A 3 4.69 0.47 10.58
N HIS A 4 4.45 0.25 11.87
CA HIS A 4 3.34 -0.57 12.34
C HIS A 4 2.06 0.25 12.41
N SER A 5 0.97 -0.37 11.98
CA SER A 5 -0.35 0.27 11.96
C SER A 5 -0.99 0.33 13.35
N LEU A 6 -0.62 -0.57 14.25
CA LEU A 6 -1.10 -0.59 15.63
C LEU A 6 0.05 -0.48 16.65
N PRO A 7 -0.25 -0.08 17.89
CA PRO A 7 0.72 -0.12 18.99
C PRO A 7 1.28 -1.52 19.20
N GLU A 8 2.49 -1.59 19.80
CA GLU A 8 3.14 -2.86 20.18
C GLU A 8 3.34 -3.84 19.02
N SER A 9 3.35 -3.33 17.79
CA SER A 9 3.43 -4.13 16.56
C SER A 9 2.29 -5.15 16.42
N LYS A 10 1.13 -4.89 17.04
CA LYS A 10 -0.09 -5.71 16.84
C LYS A 10 -0.44 -5.73 15.35
N ARG A 11 -0.77 -6.92 14.84
CA ARG A 11 -1.00 -7.14 13.40
C ARG A 11 -2.42 -6.81 12.94
N TYR A 12 -3.43 -7.27 13.67
CA TYR A 12 -4.83 -7.16 13.28
C TYR A 12 -5.63 -6.33 14.28
N ALA A 13 -6.54 -5.50 13.78
CA ALA A 13 -7.50 -4.78 14.60
C ALA A 13 -8.64 -5.73 15.02
N GLU A 14 -9.07 -5.64 16.27
CA GLU A 14 -10.14 -6.47 16.85
C GLU A 14 -11.44 -5.68 17.01
N ASP A 15 -11.38 -4.35 17.02
CA ASP A 15 -12.52 -3.46 17.16
C ASP A 15 -12.34 -2.13 16.42
N GLU A 16 -13.43 -1.35 16.34
CA GLU A 16 -13.45 -0.06 15.64
C GLU A 16 -12.50 0.99 16.25
N SER A 17 -12.16 0.89 17.53
CA SER A 17 -11.20 1.80 18.15
C SER A 17 -9.78 1.53 17.63
N GLU A 18 -9.44 0.26 17.42
CA GLU A 18 -8.17 -0.13 16.80
C GLU A 18 -8.15 0.20 15.32
N TYR A 19 -9.26 0.02 14.58
CA TYR A 19 -9.35 0.50 13.20
C TYR A 19 -9.14 2.01 13.12
N ALA A 20 -9.70 2.80 14.03
CA ALA A 20 -9.47 4.24 14.06
C ALA A 20 -7.98 4.59 14.27
N VAL A 21 -7.26 3.83 15.11
CA VAL A 21 -5.81 4.00 15.29
C VAL A 21 -5.04 3.63 14.01
N LEU A 22 -5.33 2.45 13.44
CA LEU A 22 -4.69 1.95 12.22
C LEU A 22 -4.89 2.90 11.03
N LEU A 23 -6.13 3.30 10.77
CA LEU A 23 -6.48 4.22 9.69
C LEU A 23 -5.88 5.61 9.96
N GLY A 24 -5.87 6.04 11.22
CA GLY A 24 -5.22 7.29 11.63
C GLY A 24 -3.72 7.30 11.29
N ARG A 25 -2.99 6.21 11.59
CA ARG A 25 -1.56 6.11 11.25
C ARG A 25 -1.32 6.09 9.74
N TYR A 26 -2.07 5.29 8.99
CA TYR A 26 -1.94 5.25 7.53
C TYR A 26 -2.22 6.61 6.90
N ASN A 27 -3.35 7.24 7.23
CA ASN A 27 -3.68 8.56 6.68
C ASN A 27 -2.69 9.64 7.08
N THR A 28 -2.12 9.59 8.29
CA THR A 28 -1.08 10.54 8.69
C THR A 28 0.16 10.45 7.80
N VAL A 29 0.64 9.23 7.50
CA VAL A 29 1.76 9.04 6.59
C VAL A 29 1.38 9.48 5.17
N LEU A 30 0.20 9.08 4.69
CA LEU A 30 -0.27 9.46 3.35
C LEU A 30 -0.43 10.97 3.18
N ASP A 31 -0.92 11.69 4.20
CA ASP A 31 -0.99 13.15 4.22
C ASP A 31 0.39 13.78 4.09
N GLU A 32 1.40 13.30 4.84
CA GLU A 32 2.76 13.81 4.73
C GLU A 32 3.37 13.60 3.34
N LEU A 33 3.00 12.52 2.66
CA LEU A 33 3.54 12.19 1.34
C LEU A 33 2.81 12.91 0.21
N PHE A 34 1.49 13.11 0.33
CA PHE A 34 0.62 13.38 -0.82
C PHE A 34 -0.36 14.56 -0.64
N ALA A 35 -0.36 15.25 0.50
CA ALA A 35 -1.23 16.41 0.72
C ALA A 35 -1.11 17.46 -0.40
N GLY A 36 -2.27 17.91 -0.89
CA GLY A 36 -2.37 18.93 -1.95
C GLY A 36 -2.08 18.43 -3.36
N GLY A 37 -1.86 17.13 -3.56
CA GLY A 37 -1.61 16.53 -4.86
C GLY A 37 -2.61 15.44 -5.26
N ASP A 38 -2.42 14.93 -6.47
CA ASP A 38 -3.04 13.69 -6.93
C ASP A 38 -2.11 12.51 -6.62
N VAL A 39 -2.73 11.35 -6.37
CA VAL A 39 -2.05 10.07 -6.20
C VAL A 39 -2.48 9.09 -7.28
N TYR A 40 -1.61 8.14 -7.56
CA TYR A 40 -1.98 6.87 -8.15
C TYR A 40 -2.17 5.83 -7.04
N VAL A 41 -3.31 5.15 -7.06
CA VAL A 41 -3.53 3.90 -6.35
C VAL A 41 -3.29 2.78 -7.36
N ILE A 42 -2.24 2.00 -7.14
CA ILE A 42 -1.89 0.88 -7.99
C ILE A 42 -2.36 -0.40 -7.31
N THR A 43 -3.14 -1.20 -8.03
CA THR A 43 -3.58 -2.53 -7.59
C THR A 43 -2.99 -3.58 -8.50
N SER A 44 -2.67 -4.75 -7.94
CA SER A 44 -2.16 -5.91 -8.67
C SER A 44 -3.16 -7.06 -8.59
N VAL A 45 -3.33 -7.77 -9.70
CA VAL A 45 -4.13 -8.99 -9.78
C VAL A 45 -3.25 -10.09 -10.36
N TRP A 46 -3.04 -11.14 -9.55
CA TRP A 46 -2.24 -12.30 -9.90
C TRP A 46 -3.14 -13.40 -10.46
N THR A 47 -2.76 -13.99 -11.58
CA THR A 47 -3.57 -15.01 -12.27
C THR A 47 -2.69 -15.88 -13.17
N THR A 48 -3.18 -17.06 -13.53
CA THR A 48 -2.58 -17.92 -14.56
C THR A 48 -3.09 -17.58 -15.97
N GLU A 49 -4.12 -16.74 -16.06
CA GLU A 49 -4.75 -16.35 -17.32
C GLU A 49 -4.06 -15.13 -17.95
N ALA A 50 -3.88 -15.14 -19.27
CA ALA A 50 -3.34 -13.98 -19.99
C ALA A 50 -4.37 -12.84 -20.14
N GLU A 51 -5.65 -13.18 -20.08
CA GLU A 51 -6.75 -12.23 -20.21
C GLU A 51 -6.86 -11.33 -18.98
N VAL A 52 -6.96 -10.03 -19.20
CA VAL A 52 -7.13 -9.05 -18.13
C VAL A 52 -8.50 -9.25 -17.48
N PRO A 53 -8.58 -9.52 -16.17
CA PRO A 53 -9.86 -9.67 -15.49
C PRO A 53 -10.72 -8.41 -15.62
N PRO A 54 -12.06 -8.55 -15.71
CA PRO A 54 -12.96 -7.39 -15.72
C PRO A 54 -12.75 -6.57 -14.44
N PHE A 55 -12.32 -5.33 -14.61
CA PHE A 55 -11.89 -4.45 -13.53
C PHE A 55 -12.90 -3.31 -13.29
N GLN A 56 -12.91 -2.74 -12.07
CA GLN A 56 -13.82 -1.66 -11.68
C GLN A 56 -13.61 -0.35 -12.48
N PRO A 57 -14.64 0.48 -12.70
CA PRO A 57 -14.56 1.63 -13.62
C PRO A 57 -13.54 2.72 -13.24
N ASP A 58 -13.21 2.85 -11.96
CA ASP A 58 -12.46 4.00 -11.43
C ASP A 58 -10.93 3.84 -11.52
N ALA A 59 -10.41 2.65 -11.80
CA ALA A 59 -8.99 2.46 -12.13
C ALA A 59 -8.83 2.02 -13.59
N GLY A 60 -7.94 2.71 -14.30
CA GLY A 60 -7.58 2.33 -15.66
C GLY A 60 -6.65 1.14 -15.64
N TYR A 61 -6.85 0.19 -16.55
CA TYR A 61 -5.83 -0.82 -16.86
C TYR A 61 -4.52 -0.12 -17.24
N TRP A 62 -3.41 -0.55 -16.65
CA TRP A 62 -2.08 -0.01 -16.94
C TRP A 62 -1.26 -0.99 -17.78
N GLN A 63 -0.95 -2.17 -17.25
CA GLN A 63 -0.11 -3.14 -17.96
C GLN A 63 -0.26 -4.55 -17.39
N SER A 64 -0.05 -5.57 -18.24
CA SER A 64 0.13 -6.96 -17.82
C SER A 64 1.61 -7.32 -17.84
N LEU A 65 2.07 -8.02 -16.82
CA LEU A 65 3.41 -8.58 -16.73
C LEU A 65 3.32 -10.10 -16.77
N VAL A 66 4.15 -10.74 -17.60
CA VAL A 66 4.44 -12.17 -17.42
C VAL A 66 5.51 -12.24 -16.32
N VAL A 67 5.16 -12.76 -15.16
CA VAL A 67 6.06 -12.83 -14.01
C VAL A 67 6.84 -14.14 -14.03
N GLU A 68 6.17 -15.23 -14.35
CA GLU A 68 6.76 -16.55 -14.54
C GLU A 68 6.26 -17.13 -15.86
N ASP A 69 7.17 -17.29 -16.82
CA ASP A 69 6.86 -17.81 -18.16
C ASP A 69 7.15 -19.32 -18.23
N ASP A 70 6.40 -20.10 -17.45
CA ASP A 70 6.53 -21.55 -17.46
C ASP A 70 6.03 -22.13 -18.81
N PRO A 71 6.72 -23.13 -19.38
CA PRO A 71 6.25 -23.85 -20.56
C PRO A 71 4.91 -24.55 -20.34
N ASP A 72 4.61 -24.97 -19.11
CA ASP A 72 3.32 -25.48 -18.70
C ASP A 72 2.37 -24.29 -18.38
N PRO A 73 1.28 -24.12 -19.15
CA PRO A 73 0.35 -23.02 -18.95
C PRO A 73 -0.27 -22.95 -17.55
N GLU A 74 -0.36 -24.06 -16.82
CA GLU A 74 -0.92 -24.09 -15.46
C GLU A 74 -0.01 -23.40 -14.44
N PHE A 75 1.31 -23.33 -14.70
CA PHE A 75 2.29 -22.70 -13.80
C PHE A 75 2.74 -21.32 -14.30
N ARG A 76 2.28 -20.91 -15.48
CA ARG A 76 2.52 -19.57 -15.98
C ARG A 76 1.79 -18.55 -15.12
N THR A 77 2.49 -17.51 -14.67
CA THR A 77 1.92 -16.49 -13.79
C THR A 77 1.98 -15.12 -14.43
N TYR A 78 0.83 -14.45 -14.45
CA TYR A 78 0.65 -13.07 -14.86
C TYR A 78 0.36 -12.17 -13.66
N CYS A 79 0.79 -10.92 -13.76
CA CYS A 79 0.38 -9.85 -12.86
C CYS A 79 -0.20 -8.69 -13.68
N HIS A 80 -1.49 -8.43 -13.51
CA HIS A 80 -2.18 -7.30 -14.12
C HIS A 80 -2.17 -6.11 -13.16
N LEU A 81 -1.66 -4.99 -13.63
CA LEU A 81 -1.57 -3.74 -12.89
C LEU A 81 -2.64 -2.77 -13.35
N PHE A 82 -3.36 -2.20 -12.39
CA PHE A 82 -4.35 -1.16 -12.61
C PHE A 82 -3.95 0.10 -11.85
N ALA A 83 -4.27 1.27 -12.41
CA ALA A 83 -3.91 2.57 -11.85
C ALA A 83 -5.13 3.49 -11.79
N ALA A 84 -5.56 3.84 -10.59
CA ALA A 84 -6.58 4.88 -10.36
C ALA A 84 -5.87 6.17 -10.00
N ARG A 85 -6.08 7.22 -10.80
CA ARG A 85 -5.66 8.57 -10.43
C ARG A 85 -6.77 9.26 -9.65
N ARG A 86 -6.44 9.85 -8.50
CA ARG A 86 -7.40 10.67 -7.75
C ARG A 86 -6.73 11.77 -6.94
N PRO A 87 -7.43 12.89 -6.68
CA PRO A 87 -6.96 13.88 -5.72
C PRO A 87 -6.88 13.24 -4.33
N TRP A 88 -5.75 13.43 -3.66
CA TRP A 88 -5.59 12.96 -2.28
C TRP A 88 -6.47 13.80 -1.34
N ARG A 89 -7.18 13.10 -0.46
CA ARG A 89 -7.92 13.66 0.66
C ARG A 89 -7.82 12.68 1.81
N HIS A 90 -7.56 13.19 3.02
CA HIS A 90 -7.58 12.36 4.23
C HIS A 90 -8.84 11.50 4.28
N GLY A 91 -8.67 10.21 4.54
CA GLY A 91 -9.75 9.23 4.63
C GLY A 91 -10.28 8.70 3.30
N CYS A 92 -9.82 9.20 2.15
CA CYS A 92 -10.40 8.80 0.86
C CYS A 92 -10.13 7.35 0.47
N LEU A 93 -9.20 6.68 1.15
CA LEU A 93 -8.85 5.28 0.97
C LEU A 93 -9.20 4.40 2.18
N ASP A 94 -9.99 4.87 3.15
CA ASP A 94 -10.21 4.13 4.40
C ASP A 94 -10.79 2.73 4.20
N GLU A 95 -11.76 2.59 3.30
CA GLU A 95 -12.35 1.28 2.97
C GLU A 95 -11.28 0.33 2.41
N LEU A 96 -10.47 0.80 1.45
CA LEU A 96 -9.39 0.01 0.86
C LEU A 96 -8.28 -0.32 1.87
N LEU A 97 -7.89 0.65 2.71
CA LEU A 97 -6.88 0.45 3.75
C LEU A 97 -7.36 -0.54 4.81
N ARG A 98 -8.66 -0.57 5.09
CA ARG A 98 -9.29 -1.57 5.97
C ARG A 98 -9.26 -2.97 5.33
N ASP A 99 -9.62 -3.09 4.05
CA ASP A 99 -9.51 -4.36 3.33
C ASP A 99 -8.07 -4.89 3.29
N ILE A 100 -7.08 -3.99 3.15
CA ILE A 100 -5.66 -4.36 3.20
C ILE A 100 -5.24 -4.82 4.61
N ALA A 101 -5.70 -4.14 5.65
CA ALA A 101 -5.42 -4.51 7.04
C ALA A 101 -6.03 -5.88 7.43
N ASP A 102 -7.13 -6.25 6.78
CA ASP A 102 -7.84 -7.53 6.94
C ASP A 102 -7.32 -8.64 6.02
N ASP A 103 -6.25 -8.39 5.25
CA ASP A 103 -5.72 -9.32 4.24
C ASP A 103 -6.75 -9.72 3.15
N LYS A 104 -7.77 -8.87 2.92
CA LYS A 104 -8.75 -9.02 1.83
C LYS A 104 -8.25 -8.44 0.52
N ALA A 105 -7.31 -7.50 0.59
CA ALA A 105 -6.63 -6.91 -0.55
C ALA A 105 -5.12 -6.88 -0.30
N ALA A 106 -4.33 -7.31 -1.28
CA ALA A 106 -2.88 -7.36 -1.19
C ALA A 106 -2.23 -6.75 -2.44
N GLY A 107 -0.94 -6.43 -2.35
CA GLY A 107 -0.18 -5.91 -3.49
C GLY A 107 -0.68 -4.54 -3.98
N VAL A 108 -1.30 -3.75 -3.10
CA VAL A 108 -1.78 -2.39 -3.37
C VAL A 108 -0.74 -1.39 -2.87
N PHE A 109 -0.38 -0.39 -3.68
CA PHE A 109 0.44 0.72 -3.22
C PHE A 109 -0.07 2.07 -3.71
N VAL A 110 0.21 3.11 -2.94
CA VAL A 110 -0.13 4.50 -3.25
C VAL A 110 1.15 5.25 -3.58
N THR A 111 1.13 6.04 -4.65
CA THR A 111 2.30 6.82 -5.06
C THR A 111 1.92 8.20 -5.60
N ASP A 112 2.85 9.14 -5.53
CA ASP A 112 2.68 10.42 -6.21
C ASP A 112 2.72 10.24 -7.73
N THR A 113 2.21 11.22 -8.47
CA THR A 113 2.13 11.13 -9.94
C THR A 113 3.47 10.99 -10.67
N ARG A 114 4.61 11.18 -9.98
CA ARG A 114 5.96 10.96 -10.53
C ARG A 114 6.62 9.67 -10.04
N MET A 115 5.91 8.84 -9.27
CA MET A 115 6.40 7.56 -8.73
C MET A 115 7.69 7.69 -7.91
N ARG A 116 7.81 8.77 -7.12
CA ARG A 116 9.01 9.07 -6.31
C ARG A 116 8.83 8.69 -4.85
N ARG A 117 7.61 8.78 -4.34
CA ARG A 117 7.21 8.43 -2.98
C ARG A 117 6.18 7.33 -3.06
N ILE A 118 6.40 6.25 -2.31
CA ILE A 118 5.51 5.09 -2.33
C ILE A 118 5.13 4.75 -0.89
N HIS A 119 3.84 4.56 -0.65
CA HIS A 119 3.29 3.97 0.54
C HIS A 119 2.73 2.59 0.17
N TYR A 120 3.30 1.54 0.73
CA TYR A 120 2.93 0.15 0.48
C TYR A 120 2.33 -0.47 1.76
N PRO A 121 1.02 -0.29 1.99
CA PRO A 121 0.33 -0.87 3.14
C PRO A 121 0.12 -2.39 2.96
N TYR A 122 0.09 -3.09 4.08
CA TYR A 122 -0.24 -4.49 4.21
C TYR A 122 -0.81 -4.73 5.62
N ASP A 123 -1.12 -5.97 5.96
CA ASP A 123 -1.66 -6.29 7.27
C ASP A 123 -0.59 -6.12 8.38
N GLY A 124 -0.90 -5.29 9.38
CA GLY A 124 0.02 -4.93 10.47
C GLY A 124 0.96 -3.74 10.20
N GLY A 125 0.95 -3.12 9.02
CA GLY A 125 1.76 -1.93 8.79
C GLY A 125 1.91 -1.49 7.34
N ALA A 126 2.90 -0.63 7.10
CA ALA A 126 3.23 -0.18 5.76
C ALA A 126 4.74 0.04 5.60
N ASP A 127 5.22 -0.24 4.39
CA ASP A 127 6.54 0.17 3.96
C ASP A 127 6.45 1.48 3.17
N VAL A 128 7.31 2.43 3.52
CA VAL A 128 7.40 3.76 2.90
C VAL A 128 8.73 3.90 2.20
N PHE A 129 8.68 4.22 0.91
CA PHE A 129 9.84 4.47 0.06
C PHE A 129 9.91 5.96 -0.25
N LEU A 130 11.05 6.56 0.10
CA LEU A 130 11.31 7.99 -0.05
C LEU A 130 12.56 8.22 -0.91
N PRO A 131 12.62 9.30 -1.70
CA PRO A 131 13.70 9.55 -2.66
C PRO A 131 15.09 9.66 -2.03
N THR A 132 15.18 10.14 -0.80
CA THR A 132 16.47 10.38 -0.14
C THR A 132 16.50 9.88 1.30
N PRO A 133 17.69 9.54 1.83
CA PRO A 133 17.88 9.22 3.24
C PRO A 133 17.40 10.34 4.18
N GLU A 134 17.58 11.60 3.82
CA GLU A 134 17.19 12.75 4.65
C GLU A 134 15.67 12.93 4.74
N GLU A 135 14.93 12.61 3.66
CA GLU A 135 13.46 12.55 3.72
C GLU A 135 13.03 11.37 4.61
N ARG A 136 13.60 10.19 4.37
CA ARG A 136 13.34 8.98 5.17
C ARG A 136 13.58 9.21 6.65
N ASP A 137 14.73 9.76 7.02
CA ASP A 137 15.15 9.92 8.41
C ASP A 137 14.24 10.93 9.13
N ARG A 138 13.88 12.04 8.47
CA ARG A 138 12.91 13.00 9.04
C ARG A 138 11.54 12.38 9.28
N THR A 139 11.01 11.61 8.32
CA THR A 139 9.71 10.95 8.49
C THR A 139 9.78 9.85 9.55
N ARG A 140 10.87 9.07 9.59
CA ARG A 140 11.13 8.08 10.65
C ARG A 140 11.11 8.75 12.03
N ASP A 141 11.87 9.83 12.21
CA ASP A 141 12.08 10.44 13.53
C ASP A 141 10.78 11.04 14.10
N ARG A 142 9.92 11.62 13.25
CA ARG A 142 8.57 12.10 13.64
C ARG A 142 7.68 10.98 14.19
N HIS A 143 7.82 9.78 13.64
CA HIS A 143 6.95 8.63 13.91
C HIS A 143 7.71 7.48 14.56
N SER A 144 8.74 7.80 15.34
CA SER A 144 9.64 6.81 15.97
C SER A 144 8.89 5.79 16.84
N HIS A 145 7.78 6.20 17.46
CA HIS A 145 6.89 5.36 18.26
C HIS A 145 6.04 4.36 17.46
N TRP A 146 6.08 4.40 16.13
CA TRP A 146 5.41 3.44 15.24
C TRP A 146 6.37 2.40 14.66
N LEU A 147 7.67 2.52 14.94
CA LEU A 147 8.69 1.59 14.48
C LEU A 147 8.71 0.35 15.36
N SER A 148 9.21 -0.77 14.84
CA SER A 148 9.47 -1.97 15.67
C SER A 148 10.48 -1.62 16.75
N GLY A 149 10.23 -2.10 17.98
CA GLY A 149 11.23 -2.12 19.04
C GLY A 149 12.32 -3.19 18.82
N SER A 150 12.12 -4.09 17.86
CA SER A 150 13.09 -5.14 17.51
C SER A 150 14.27 -4.57 16.69
N PRO A 151 15.52 -4.98 16.99
CA PRO A 151 16.67 -4.65 16.16
C PRO A 151 16.55 -5.12 14.70
N SER A 152 15.74 -6.15 14.43
CA SER A 152 15.50 -6.65 13.07
C SER A 152 14.51 -5.79 12.27
N GLY A 153 13.77 -4.89 12.93
CA GLY A 153 12.68 -4.15 12.31
C GLY A 153 11.42 -4.99 12.02
N LEU A 154 11.41 -6.27 12.42
CA LEU A 154 10.25 -7.16 12.40
C LEU A 154 9.47 -7.08 13.71
#